data_AF-A0A8T2PQF4-F1
#
_entry.id   AF-A0A8T2PQF4-F1
#
_cell.length_a   1.000
_cell.length_b   1.000
_cell.length_c   1.000
_cell.angle_alpha   90.00
_cell.angle_beta   90.00
_cell.angle_gamma   90.00
#
_symmetry.space_group_name_H-M   'P 1'
#
loop_
_entity.id
_entity.type
_entity.pdbx_description
1 polymer ?
#
loop_
_entity_poly.entity_id
_entity_poly.type
_entity_poly.pdbx_seq_one_letter_code
_entity_poly.pdbx_strand_id
1 'polypeptide(L)'
;MQLRMQPVVLRLGYILTCPSNLGTGLRAGVHVRLPKLSKDARFTKILDNLRLQKRGTGGVDTAATGDTFDISNNDRLGKSEKKLEKGQDIKVPAPIAQFRK
;
A
#
# COMPACT_ATOMS: atom_id res chain seq x y z
N MET A 1 11.62 -1.81 37.18
CA MET A 1 11.13 -1.88 35.79
C MET A 1 10.81 -0.45 35.33
N GLN A 2 11.76 0.23 34.69
CA GLN A 2 11.60 1.64 34.28
C GLN A 2 10.76 1.69 32.99
N LEU A 3 9.48 2.07 33.09
CA LEU A 3 8.67 2.39 31.92
C LEU A 3 9.17 3.72 31.34
N ARG A 4 10.00 3.67 30.29
CA ARG A 4 10.34 4.87 29.52
C ARG A 4 9.09 5.32 28.76
N MET A 5 8.42 6.35 29.25
CA MET A 5 7.43 7.10 28.48
C MET A 5 8.16 7.84 27.36
N GLN A 6 8.13 7.29 26.15
CA GLN A 6 8.59 8.01 24.97
C GLN A 6 7.48 8.99 24.56
N PRO A 7 7.78 10.27 24.28
CA PRO A 7 6.79 11.21 23.77
C PRO A 7 6.10 10.63 22.53
N VAL A 8 4.78 10.88 22.43
CA VAL A 8 3.91 10.30 21.39
C VAL A 8 4.48 10.51 19.97
N VAL A 9 5.14 11.65 19.73
CA VAL A 9 5.84 11.99 18.48
C VAL A 9 6.97 11.01 18.16
N LEU A 10 7.79 10.63 19.15
CA LEU A 10 8.89 9.66 18.95
C LEU A 10 8.37 8.24 18.66
N ARG A 11 7.14 7.91 19.10
CA ARG A 11 6.55 6.59 18.91
C ARG A 11 5.76 6.46 17.61
N LEU A 12 5.09 7.55 17.19
CA LEU A 12 4.15 7.54 16.07
C LEU A 12 4.67 8.26 14.84
N GLY A 13 5.82 8.94 14.86
CA GLY A 13 6.32 9.69 13.71
C GLY A 13 5.53 10.99 13.47
N TYR A 14 5.31 11.34 12.20
CA TYR A 14 4.54 12.53 11.82
C TYR A 14 3.08 12.41 12.26
N ILE A 15 2.57 13.50 12.84
CA ILE A 15 1.16 13.63 13.25
C ILE A 15 0.40 14.36 12.13
N LEU A 16 -0.64 13.72 11.62
CA LEU A 16 -1.50 14.23 10.55
C LEU A 16 -2.94 14.30 11.04
N THR A 17 -3.79 14.99 10.25
CA THR A 17 -5.21 15.21 10.58
C THR A 17 -6.00 13.91 10.69
N CYS A 18 -5.68 12.91 9.85
CA CYS A 18 -6.31 11.60 9.90
C CYS A 18 -5.44 10.61 10.70
N PRO A 19 -5.96 9.98 11.77
CA PRO A 19 -5.22 9.00 12.56
C PRO A 19 -4.65 7.82 11.74
N SER A 20 -5.29 7.48 10.62
CA SER A 20 -4.82 6.39 9.74
C SER A 20 -3.52 6.73 8.99
N ASN A 21 -3.12 8.00 8.93
CA ASN A 21 -1.94 8.45 8.20
C ASN A 21 -0.74 8.77 9.12
N LEU A 22 -0.84 8.49 10.43
CA LEU A 22 0.29 8.67 11.35
C LEU A 22 1.52 7.86 10.90
N GLY A 23 2.72 8.30 11.29
CA GLY A 23 3.97 7.64 10.90
C GLY A 23 4.69 8.43 9.84
N THR A 24 4.91 7.81 8.69
CA THR A 24 5.50 8.49 7.54
C THR A 24 4.47 9.32 6.77
N GLY A 25 3.18 9.03 6.93
CA GLY A 25 2.13 9.54 6.03
C GLY A 25 2.28 9.12 4.57
N LEU A 26 3.28 8.29 4.24
CA LEU A 26 3.66 8.01 2.87
C LEU A 26 2.68 7.03 2.22
N ARG A 27 2.12 7.45 1.09
CA ARG A 27 1.41 6.59 0.14
C ARG A 27 2.18 6.56 -1.17
N ALA A 28 3.04 5.57 -1.32
CA ALA A 28 3.69 5.26 -2.58
C ALA A 28 2.80 4.28 -3.35
N GLY A 29 2.42 4.63 -4.58
CA GLY A 29 1.53 3.82 -5.40
C GLY A 29 1.63 4.09 -6.89
N VAL A 30 1.02 3.21 -7.67
CA VAL A 30 1.00 3.27 -9.14
C VAL A 30 -0.39 2.93 -9.66
N HIS A 31 -0.77 3.57 -10.77
CA HIS A 31 -1.91 3.13 -11.57
C HIS A 31 -1.47 1.99 -12.47
N VAL A 32 -2.02 0.80 -12.25
CA VAL A 32 -1.66 -0.41 -13.00
C VAL A 32 -2.90 -1.14 -13.49
N ARG A 33 -2.88 -1.53 -14.77
CA ARG A 33 -3.95 -2.29 -15.40
C ARG A 33 -3.74 -3.80 -15.19
N LEU A 34 -4.72 -4.46 -14.59
CA LEU A 34 -4.61 -5.85 -14.12
C LEU A 34 -5.81 -6.70 -14.59
N PRO A 35 -6.05 -6.86 -15.91
CA PRO A 35 -7.32 -7.38 -16.45
C PRO A 35 -7.63 -8.85 -16.14
N LYS A 36 -6.62 -9.61 -15.72
CA LYS A 36 -6.77 -11.01 -15.29
C LYS A 36 -6.73 -11.15 -13.79
N LEU A 37 -5.71 -10.56 -13.17
CA LEU A 37 -5.52 -10.64 -11.72
C LEU A 37 -6.70 -10.00 -10.97
N SER A 38 -7.33 -8.96 -11.52
CA SER A 38 -8.51 -8.32 -10.93
C SER A 38 -9.72 -9.25 -10.80
N LYS A 39 -9.81 -10.28 -11.65
CA LYS A 39 -10.90 -11.26 -11.70
C LYS A 39 -10.63 -12.51 -10.87
N ASP A 40 -9.41 -12.68 -10.38
CA ASP A 40 -9.06 -13.80 -9.51
C ASP A 40 -9.66 -13.59 -8.12
N ALA A 41 -10.38 -14.57 -7.60
CA ALA A 41 -10.99 -14.51 -6.26
C ALA A 41 -9.96 -14.28 -5.14
N ARG A 42 -8.68 -14.60 -5.39
CA ARG A 42 -7.57 -14.41 -4.45
C ARG A 42 -6.98 -13.00 -4.50
N PHE A 43 -7.41 -12.12 -5.41
CA PHE A 43 -6.77 -10.83 -5.64
C PHE A 43 -6.58 -10.00 -4.36
N THR A 44 -7.63 -9.87 -3.55
CA THR A 44 -7.57 -9.14 -2.27
C THR A 44 -6.57 -9.80 -1.32
N LYS A 45 -6.61 -11.13 -1.17
CA LYS A 45 -5.69 -11.88 -0.31
C LYS A 45 -4.23 -11.76 -0.76
N ILE A 46 -3.99 -11.69 -2.07
CA ILE A 46 -2.65 -11.46 -2.63
C ILE A 46 -2.14 -10.07 -2.20
N LEU A 47 -2.96 -9.02 -2.33
CA LEU A 47 -2.58 -7.68 -1.89
C LEU A 47 -2.32 -7.63 -0.39
N ASP A 48 -3.15 -8.26 0.43
CA ASP A 48 -2.98 -8.31 1.88
C ASP A 48 -1.65 -8.97 2.28
N ASN A 49 -1.32 -10.11 1.67
CA ASN A 49 -0.06 -10.82 1.90
C ASN A 49 1.17 -9.98 1.51
N LEU A 50 1.02 -9.15 0.47
CA LEU A 50 2.05 -8.21 0.02
C LEU A 50 2.05 -6.88 0.80
N ARG A 51 1.11 -6.71 1.75
CA ARG A 51 0.90 -5.46 2.49
C ARG A 51 0.62 -4.26 1.57
N LEU A 52 -0.13 -4.52 0.51
CA LEU A 52 -0.61 -3.55 -0.48
C LEU A 52 -2.11 -3.32 -0.31
N GLN A 53 -2.59 -2.19 -0.84
CA GLN A 53 -4.01 -1.88 -0.93
C GLN A 53 -4.37 -1.46 -2.36
N LYS A 54 -5.63 -1.70 -2.77
CA LYS A 54 -6.19 -1.21 -4.04
C LYS A 54 -7.23 -0.12 -3.80
N ARG A 55 -7.25 0.88 -4.68
CA ARG A 55 -8.35 1.86 -4.83
C ARG A 55 -8.76 1.97 -6.30
N GLY A 56 -9.92 2.58 -6.54
CA GLY A 56 -10.31 2.96 -7.90
C GLY A 56 -9.41 4.04 -8.47
N THR A 57 -9.56 4.29 -9.77
CA THR A 57 -8.67 5.18 -10.53
C THR A 57 -8.83 6.66 -10.13
N GLY A 58 -9.98 7.03 -9.55
CA GLY A 58 -10.24 8.37 -9.02
C GLY A 58 -9.86 8.54 -7.53
N GLY A 59 -9.24 7.53 -6.91
CA GLY A 59 -8.85 7.55 -5.51
C GLY A 59 -9.84 6.86 -4.57
N VAL A 60 -9.96 7.38 -3.35
CA VAL A 60 -10.77 6.78 -2.26
C VAL A 60 -12.22 6.64 -2.71
N ASP A 61 -12.82 5.47 -2.44
CA ASP A 61 -14.23 5.15 -2.73
C ASP A 61 -14.66 5.33 -4.19
N THR A 62 -13.71 5.31 -5.12
CA THR A 62 -14.00 5.33 -6.57
C THR A 62 -13.92 3.93 -7.16
N ALA A 63 -14.59 3.74 -8.31
CA ALA A 63 -14.47 2.51 -9.10
C ALA A 63 -13.14 2.47 -9.87
N ALA A 64 -12.68 1.26 -10.18
CA ALA A 64 -11.58 1.07 -11.12
C ALA A 64 -12.06 1.27 -12.56
N THR A 65 -11.29 2.01 -13.36
CA THR A 65 -11.60 2.24 -14.78
C THR A 65 -10.79 1.28 -15.64
N GLY A 66 -11.46 0.45 -16.44
CA GLY A 66 -10.81 -0.43 -17.43
C GLY A 66 -9.80 -1.41 -16.83
N ASP A 67 -10.13 -2.02 -15.69
CA ASP A 67 -9.25 -2.89 -14.88
C ASP A 67 -7.98 -2.20 -14.34
N THR A 68 -7.99 -0.87 -14.26
CA THR A 68 -6.86 -0.08 -13.73
C THR A 68 -7.12 0.31 -12.29
N PHE A 69 -6.17 -0.01 -11.42
CA PHE A 69 -6.26 0.23 -9.97
C PHE A 69 -5.10 1.11 -9.51
N ASP A 70 -5.37 1.96 -8.52
CA ASP A 70 -4.33 2.58 -7.70
C ASP A 70 -3.87 1.55 -6.65
N ILE A 71 -2.68 0.98 -6.86
CA ILE A 71 -2.04 0.03 -5.95
C ILE A 71 -0.96 0.75 -5.15
N SER A 72 -1.04 0.71 -3.82
CA SER A 72 -0.10 1.41 -2.93
C SER A 72 0.23 0.63 -1.66
N ASN A 73 1.23 1.07 -0.89
CA ASN A 73 1.55 0.47 0.42
C ASN A 73 0.36 0.58 1.36
N ASN A 74 0.13 -0.45 2.17
CA ASN A 74 -0.81 -0.38 3.29
C ASN A 74 -0.18 0.24 4.54
N ASP A 75 1.11 -0.01 4.75
CA ASP A 75 1.82 0.42 5.96
C ASP A 75 2.09 1.93 6.02
N ARG A 76 1.91 2.50 7.20
CA ARG A 76 2.21 3.91 7.53
C ARG A 76 3.14 4.06 8.73
N LEU A 77 3.06 3.12 9.69
CA LEU A 77 3.82 3.11 10.94
C LEU A 77 4.89 2.00 10.93
N GLY A 78 5.91 2.17 11.79
CA GLY A 78 6.90 1.13 12.07
C GLY A 78 7.94 0.86 10.98
N LYS A 79 7.92 1.64 9.89
CA LYS A 79 8.90 1.60 8.79
C LYS A 79 9.24 3.03 8.38
N SER A 80 10.50 3.29 8.02
CA SER A 80 10.90 4.57 7.42
C SER A 80 10.39 4.69 5.98
N GLU A 81 10.29 5.91 5.47
CA GLU A 81 9.88 6.23 4.09
C GLU A 81 10.71 5.43 3.07
N LYS A 82 12.04 5.47 3.21
CA LYS A 82 12.97 4.72 2.36
C LYS A 82 12.72 3.21 2.38
N LYS A 83 12.31 2.66 3.53
CA LYS A 83 11.97 1.23 3.65
C LYS A 83 10.58 0.93 3.12
N LEU A 84 9.65 1.87 3.14
CA LEU A 84 8.36 1.72 2.47
C LEU A 84 8.54 1.77 0.95
N GLU A 85 9.26 2.76 0.42
CA GLU A 85 9.59 2.86 -1.00
C GLU A 85 10.36 1.62 -1.50
N LYS A 86 11.46 1.24 -0.83
CA LYS A 86 12.28 0.09 -1.23
C LYS A 86 11.68 -1.26 -0.86
N GLY A 87 11.04 -1.35 0.30
CA GLY A 87 10.40 -2.59 0.77
C GLY A 87 9.11 -2.88 0.02
N GLN A 88 8.58 -1.90 -0.71
CA GLN A 88 7.59 -2.15 -1.73
C GLN A 88 8.18 -2.68 -3.03
N ASP A 89 9.50 -2.58 -3.28
CA ASP A 89 10.21 -2.86 -4.56
C ASP A 89 9.19 -3.17 -5.64
N ILE A 90 8.42 -2.15 -6.05
CA ILE A 90 7.37 -2.29 -7.05
C ILE A 90 8.10 -2.34 -8.38
N LYS A 91 8.97 -3.34 -8.53
CA LYS A 91 9.19 -3.97 -9.81
C LYS A 91 7.83 -4.54 -10.12
N VAL A 92 7.16 -3.97 -11.11
CA VAL A 92 6.09 -4.71 -11.80
C VAL A 92 6.74 -6.05 -12.14
N PRO A 93 6.39 -7.15 -11.44
CA PRO A 93 7.00 -8.43 -11.76
C PRO A 93 6.67 -8.65 -13.23
N ALA A 94 7.66 -9.09 -14.02
CA ALA A 94 7.37 -9.52 -15.40
C ALA A 94 6.09 -10.37 -15.33
N PRO A 95 5.07 -10.09 -16.16
CA PRO A 95 3.74 -10.67 -16.00
C PRO A 95 3.89 -12.14 -15.68
N ILE A 96 3.49 -12.53 -14.45
CA ILE A 96 3.65 -13.91 -13.98
C ILE A 96 3.07 -14.77 -15.10
N ALA A 97 3.77 -15.83 -15.53
CA ALA A 97 3.41 -16.55 -16.76
C ALA A 97 1.91 -16.93 -16.82
N GLN A 98 1.33 -17.23 -15.65
CA GLN A 98 -0.10 -17.49 -15.44
C GLN A 98 -1.04 -16.36 -15.88
N PHE A 99 -0.59 -15.11 -15.86
CA PHE A 99 -1.32 -13.91 -16.26
C PHE A 99 -0.82 -13.30 -17.57
N ARG A 100 0.12 -13.94 -18.28
CA ARG A 100 0.54 -13.52 -19.63
C ARG A 100 -0.50 -13.98 -20.67
N LYS A 101 -0.87 -13.13 -21.63
CA LYS A 101 -1.94 -13.25 -22.65
C LYS A 101 -3.38 -13.01 -22.20
#